data_AF-A0A7Y3CEF7-F1
#
_entry.id   AF-A0A7Y3CEF7-F1
#
_cell.length_a   1.000
_cell.length_b   1.000
_cell.length_c   1.000
_cell.angle_alpha   90.00
_cell.angle_beta   90.00
_cell.angle_gamma   90.00
#
_symmetry.space_group_name_H-M   'P 1'
#
loop_
_entity.id
_entity.type
_entity.pdbx_description
1 polymer ?
#
loop_
_entity_poly.entity_id
_entity_poly.type
_entity_poly.pdbx_seq_one_letter_code
_entity_poly.pdbx_strand_id
1 'polypeptide(L)'
;MLVHFVLESNAVAGIAAVGSTDGGYSQRDVILLITYILMALVFSFLCSVAEAVLLSITPSYIAELQGRKPKLAALLKKLKQDNVDKSLAAILTLNTIAHTVGAIGSGSKATVVFGSAWFGLFSALMTLMILFLSEIIPKTIGALYWRSLAGLTAQFVQILIWVLYPLIWISEFLTRLVARGKTTHVFSREEFIAMADIGEQSGKIDQRESRIIQNLFR
;
A
#
# COMPACT_ATOMS: atom_id res chain seq x y z
N MET A 1 25.98 -23.27 -9.59
CA MET A 1 26.27 -24.29 -8.56
C MET A 1 26.83 -23.66 -7.29
N LEU A 2 27.86 -22.82 -7.35
CA LEU A 2 28.43 -22.10 -6.18
C LEU A 2 27.46 -21.11 -5.50
N VAL A 3 26.59 -20.43 -6.26
CA VAL A 3 25.63 -19.45 -5.72
C VAL A 3 24.46 -20.12 -4.98
N HIS A 4 24.06 -21.32 -5.42
CA HIS A 4 22.98 -22.08 -4.78
C HIS A 4 23.44 -22.64 -3.43
N PHE A 5 24.71 -23.08 -3.35
CA PHE A 5 25.32 -23.58 -2.12
C PHE A 5 25.52 -22.48 -1.06
N VAL A 6 25.85 -21.25 -1.46
CA VAL A 6 25.99 -20.11 -0.53
C VAL A 6 24.63 -19.63 0.00
N LEU A 7 23.56 -19.73 -0.80
CA LEU A 7 22.20 -19.41 -0.36
C LEU A 7 21.63 -20.47 0.59
N GLU A 8 21.84 -21.76 0.33
CA GLU A 8 21.52 -22.83 1.28
C GLU A 8 22.40 -22.75 2.53
N SER A 9 23.68 -22.41 2.42
CA SER A 9 24.57 -22.30 3.59
C SER A 9 24.22 -21.11 4.48
N ASN A 10 23.78 -19.96 3.95
CA ASN A 10 23.31 -18.84 4.78
C ASN A 10 21.89 -19.04 5.32
N ALA A 11 21.01 -19.70 4.57
CA ALA A 11 19.68 -20.09 5.07
C ALA A 11 19.81 -21.15 6.19
N VAL A 12 20.70 -22.13 6.01
CA VAL A 12 20.98 -23.17 7.00
C VAL A 12 21.83 -22.62 8.15
N ALA A 13 22.73 -21.65 7.96
CA ALA A 13 23.46 -21.00 9.06
C ALA A 13 22.56 -20.12 9.94
N GLY A 14 21.54 -19.47 9.36
CA GLY A 14 20.49 -18.80 10.12
C GLY A 14 19.61 -19.75 10.93
N ILE A 15 19.45 -20.99 10.47
CA ILE A 15 18.69 -22.06 11.14
C ILE A 15 19.58 -22.80 12.18
N ALA A 16 20.89 -22.95 11.92
CA ALA A 16 21.83 -23.71 12.74
C ALA A 16 22.44 -22.93 13.92
N ALA A 17 22.34 -21.59 13.93
CA ALA A 17 22.72 -20.79 15.10
C ALA A 17 21.69 -20.89 16.26
N VAL A 18 20.55 -21.56 16.06
CA VAL A 18 19.55 -21.87 17.10
C VAL A 18 19.77 -23.30 17.60
N GLY A 19 21.01 -23.59 17.97
CA GLY A 19 21.38 -24.79 18.70
C GLY A 19 21.38 -24.51 20.20
N SER A 20 20.57 -25.30 20.93
CA SER A 20 20.61 -25.55 22.38
C SER A 20 20.29 -24.40 23.34
N THR A 21 19.01 -24.31 23.73
CA THR A 21 18.65 -24.21 25.15
C THR A 21 17.32 -24.93 25.37
N ASP A 22 17.38 -26.09 26.01
CA ASP A 22 16.26 -26.63 26.78
C ASP A 22 15.85 -25.58 27.82
N GLY A 23 14.69 -24.98 27.61
CA GLY A 23 14.11 -23.98 28.50
C GLY A 23 12.71 -23.66 28.01
N GLY A 24 11.69 -24.08 28.76
CA GLY A 24 10.29 -23.83 28.42
C GLY A 24 10.07 -22.37 28.04
N TYR A 25 9.33 -22.14 26.95
CA TYR A 25 8.99 -20.80 26.47
C TYR A 25 8.51 -19.94 27.63
N SER A 26 9.07 -18.74 27.77
CA SER A 26 8.64 -17.83 28.83
C SER A 26 7.32 -17.19 28.43
N GLN A 27 6.44 -16.87 29.38
CA GLN A 27 5.25 -16.04 29.09
C GLN A 27 5.60 -14.76 28.34
N ARG A 28 6.82 -14.24 28.55
CA ARG A 28 7.35 -13.08 27.83
C ARG A 28 7.43 -13.30 26.31
N ASP A 29 7.79 -14.49 25.84
CA ASP A 29 7.90 -14.78 24.41
C ASP A 29 6.53 -14.81 23.72
N VAL A 30 5.52 -15.35 24.40
CA VAL A 30 4.14 -15.35 23.92
C VAL A 30 3.56 -13.95 23.89
N ILE A 31 3.82 -13.14 24.92
CA ILE A 31 3.39 -11.73 24.97
C ILE A 31 4.05 -10.94 23.84
N LEU A 32 5.35 -11.11 23.61
CA LEU A 32 6.07 -10.43 22.52
C LEU A 32 5.53 -10.86 21.15
N LEU A 33 5.30 -12.15 20.94
CA LEU A 33 4.71 -12.70 19.72
C LEU A 33 3.35 -12.05 19.42
N ILE A 34 2.44 -12.06 20.39
CA ILE A 34 1.10 -11.48 20.25
C ILE A 34 1.20 -9.97 19.99
N THR A 35 2.12 -9.28 20.66
CA THR A 35 2.33 -7.83 20.50
C THR A 35 2.79 -7.48 19.09
N TYR A 36 3.75 -8.22 18.52
CA TYR A 36 4.20 -7.99 17.14
C TYR A 36 3.09 -8.23 16.12
N ILE A 37 2.29 -9.29 16.31
CA ILE A 37 1.16 -9.61 15.43
C ILE A 37 0.09 -8.53 15.51
N LEU A 38 -0.33 -8.14 16.71
CA LEU A 38 -1.35 -7.10 16.91
C LEU A 38 -0.91 -5.77 16.35
N MET A 39 0.34 -5.37 16.60
CA MET A 39 0.91 -4.14 16.06
C MET A 39 0.85 -4.16 14.53
N ALA A 40 1.31 -5.24 13.89
CA ALA A 40 1.32 -5.35 12.44
C ALA A 40 -0.09 -5.28 11.84
N LEU A 41 -1.04 -6.01 12.43
CA LEU A 41 -2.43 -6.03 12.00
C LEU A 41 -3.10 -4.66 12.16
N VAL A 42 -2.92 -3.98 13.30
CA VAL A 42 -3.57 -2.69 13.55
C VAL A 42 -3.03 -1.63 12.58
N PHE A 43 -1.72 -1.52 12.42
CA PHE A 43 -1.15 -0.53 11.50
C PHE A 43 -1.52 -0.83 10.05
N SER A 44 -1.45 -2.09 9.63
CA SER A 44 -1.84 -2.50 8.28
C SER A 44 -3.33 -2.27 8.02
N PHE A 45 -4.20 -2.57 8.98
CA PHE A 45 -5.64 -2.27 8.92
C PHE A 45 -5.88 -0.76 8.72
N LEU A 46 -5.24 0.09 9.52
CA LEU A 46 -5.38 1.55 9.42
C LEU A 46 -4.91 2.07 8.06
N CYS A 47 -3.79 1.56 7.55
CA CYS A 47 -3.30 1.89 6.21
C CYS A 47 -4.30 1.47 5.13
N SER A 48 -4.81 0.25 5.18
CA SER A 48 -5.76 -0.29 4.19
C SER A 48 -7.10 0.48 4.19
N VAL A 49 -7.61 0.87 5.36
CA VAL A 49 -8.78 1.78 5.46
C VAL A 49 -8.44 3.13 4.85
N ALA A 50 -7.29 3.72 5.20
CA ALA A 50 -6.88 5.02 4.69
C ALA A 50 -6.75 5.03 3.17
N GLU A 51 -6.16 3.99 2.59
CA GLU A 51 -6.06 3.79 1.14
C GLU A 51 -7.45 3.78 0.49
N ALA A 52 -8.36 2.93 0.97
CA ALA A 52 -9.70 2.81 0.39
C ALA A 52 -10.50 4.11 0.53
N VAL A 53 -10.49 4.75 1.70
CA VAL A 53 -11.17 6.03 1.93
C VAL A 53 -10.62 7.11 0.98
N LEU A 54 -9.29 7.23 0.88
CA LEU A 54 -8.66 8.20 -0.01
C LEU A 54 -9.03 7.94 -1.47
N LEU A 55 -9.05 6.67 -1.90
CA LEU A 55 -9.44 6.30 -3.25
C LEU A 55 -10.93 6.57 -3.54
N SER A 56 -11.82 6.39 -2.57
CA SER A 56 -13.27 6.58 -2.72
C SER A 56 -13.76 8.03 -2.66
N ILE A 57 -12.97 8.97 -2.13
CA ILE A 57 -13.37 10.39 -2.07
C ILE A 57 -13.57 10.96 -3.48
N THR A 58 -14.71 11.61 -3.70
CA THR A 58 -15.06 12.25 -4.97
C THR A 58 -14.81 13.76 -4.97
N PRO A 59 -14.52 14.38 -6.13
CA PRO A 59 -14.38 15.84 -6.23
C PRO A 59 -15.61 16.61 -5.76
N SER A 60 -16.80 16.12 -6.07
CA SER A 60 -18.07 16.75 -5.67
C SER A 60 -18.24 16.81 -4.15
N TYR A 61 -17.78 15.78 -3.43
CA TYR A 61 -17.80 15.79 -1.96
C TYR A 61 -16.86 16.85 -1.38
N ILE A 62 -15.66 17.02 -1.96
CA ILE A 62 -14.72 18.07 -1.53
C ILE A 62 -15.34 19.45 -1.75
N ALA A 63 -16.02 19.67 -2.88
CA ALA A 63 -16.72 20.92 -3.17
C ALA A 63 -17.87 21.19 -2.18
N GLU A 64 -18.68 20.18 -1.86
CA GLU A 64 -19.72 20.27 -0.82
C GLU A 64 -19.12 20.68 0.55
N LEU A 65 -17.95 20.10 0.88
CA LEU A 65 -17.29 20.32 2.16
C LEU A 65 -16.68 21.71 2.30
N GLN A 66 -16.42 22.43 1.21
CA GLN A 66 -15.87 23.80 1.26
C GLN A 66 -16.80 24.76 2.02
N GLY A 67 -18.12 24.62 1.87
CA GLY A 67 -19.10 25.46 2.56
C GLY A 67 -19.29 25.13 4.04
N ARG A 68 -18.99 23.89 4.46
CA ARG A 68 -19.24 23.42 5.85
C ARG A 68 -17.97 23.35 6.70
N LYS A 69 -16.87 22.84 6.13
CA LYS A 69 -15.59 22.59 6.82
C LYS A 69 -14.43 22.95 5.87
N PRO A 70 -14.16 24.25 5.64
CA PRO A 70 -13.19 24.71 4.63
C PRO A 70 -11.77 24.17 4.87
N LYS A 71 -11.35 24.08 6.14
CA LYS A 71 -10.03 23.52 6.50
C LYS A 71 -9.88 22.05 6.08
N LEU A 72 -10.91 21.24 6.33
CA LEU A 72 -10.90 19.82 5.97
C LEU A 72 -11.01 19.64 4.44
N ALA A 73 -11.81 20.47 3.78
CA ALA A 73 -11.92 20.47 2.31
C ALA A 73 -10.57 20.76 1.64
N ALA A 74 -9.83 21.75 2.14
CA ALA A 74 -8.50 22.09 1.64
C ALA A 74 -7.49 20.95 1.85
N LEU A 75 -7.54 20.27 3.00
CA LEU A 75 -6.67 19.13 3.28
C LEU A 75 -7.00 17.95 2.35
N LEU A 76 -8.28 17.58 2.23
CA LEU A 76 -8.71 16.50 1.34
C LEU A 76 -8.36 16.78 -0.11
N LYS A 77 -8.54 18.03 -0.57
CA LYS A 77 -8.09 18.47 -1.89
C LYS A 77 -6.59 18.21 -2.07
N LYS A 78 -5.78 18.67 -1.13
CA LYS A 78 -4.32 18.51 -1.20
C LYS A 78 -3.90 17.04 -1.26
N LEU A 79 -4.53 16.18 -0.45
CA LEU A 79 -4.16 14.76 -0.36
C LEU A 79 -4.69 13.93 -1.53
N LYS A 80 -5.91 14.20 -2.03
CA LYS A 80 -6.57 13.41 -3.08
C LYS A 80 -6.38 13.96 -4.49
N GLN A 81 -6.35 15.27 -4.67
CA GLN A 81 -6.26 15.88 -6.01
C GLN A 81 -4.83 16.28 -6.32
N ASP A 82 -4.15 16.93 -5.38
CA ASP A 82 -2.85 17.53 -5.67
C ASP A 82 -1.68 16.57 -5.42
N ASN A 83 -1.81 15.62 -4.50
CA ASN A 83 -0.71 14.74 -4.05
C ASN A 83 -1.16 13.30 -3.79
N VAL A 84 -2.03 12.75 -4.65
CA VAL A 84 -2.54 11.38 -4.46
C VAL A 84 -1.43 10.35 -4.49
N ASP A 85 -0.48 10.47 -5.41
CA ASP A 85 0.64 9.54 -5.55
C ASP A 85 1.52 9.54 -4.29
N LYS A 86 1.80 10.72 -3.76
CA LYS A 86 2.58 10.89 -2.52
C LYS A 86 1.85 10.32 -1.31
N SER A 87 0.53 10.54 -1.25
CA SER A 87 -0.32 10.04 -0.17
C SER A 87 -0.40 8.51 -0.20
N LEU A 88 -0.65 7.91 -1.37
CA LEU A 88 -0.68 6.47 -1.54
C LEU A 88 0.69 5.84 -1.30
N ALA A 89 1.77 6.44 -1.80
CA ALA A 89 3.13 5.97 -1.54
C ALA A 89 3.44 5.92 -0.03
N ALA A 90 3.05 6.96 0.72
CA ALA A 90 3.22 6.97 2.18
C ALA A 90 2.43 5.85 2.87
N ILE A 91 1.14 5.69 2.51
CA ILE A 91 0.25 4.66 3.07
C ILE A 91 0.79 3.25 2.79
N LEU A 92 1.12 2.96 1.53
CA LEU A 92 1.62 1.66 1.10
C LEU A 92 2.98 1.35 1.74
N THR A 93 3.86 2.34 1.83
CA THR A 93 5.17 2.18 2.47
C THR A 93 5.00 1.81 3.94
N LEU A 94 4.13 2.50 4.68
CA LEU A 94 3.88 2.15 6.08
C LEU A 94 3.26 0.75 6.21
N ASN A 95 2.32 0.39 5.32
CA ASN A 95 1.74 -0.94 5.30
C ASN A 95 2.83 -2.02 5.15
N THR A 96 3.74 -1.84 4.19
CA THR A 96 4.87 -2.76 3.97
C THR A 96 5.80 -2.81 5.18
N ILE A 97 6.13 -1.67 5.80
CA ILE A 97 6.99 -1.63 7.00
C ILE A 97 6.31 -2.38 8.15
N ALA A 98 5.04 -2.08 8.44
CA ALA A 98 4.29 -2.71 9.52
C ALA A 98 4.22 -4.23 9.33
N HIS A 99 3.95 -4.69 8.10
CA HIS A 99 3.88 -6.11 7.78
C HIS A 99 5.25 -6.80 7.89
N THR A 100 6.31 -6.13 7.46
CA THR A 100 7.68 -6.68 7.49
C THR A 100 8.21 -6.77 8.92
N VAL A 101 8.10 -5.70 9.69
CA VAL A 101 8.50 -5.67 11.11
C VAL A 101 7.66 -6.66 11.92
N GLY A 102 6.35 -6.71 11.64
CA GLY A 102 5.43 -7.69 12.20
C GLY A 102 5.88 -9.13 11.97
N ALA A 103 6.08 -9.51 10.70
CA ALA A 103 6.47 -10.86 10.31
C ALA A 103 7.85 -11.26 10.83
N ILE A 104 8.84 -10.36 10.79
CA ILE A 104 10.19 -10.62 11.33
C ILE A 104 10.12 -10.79 12.85
N GLY A 105 9.44 -9.86 13.55
CA GLY A 105 9.28 -9.91 15.00
C GLY A 105 8.53 -11.16 15.45
N SER A 106 7.37 -11.43 14.86
CA SER A 106 6.57 -12.62 15.19
C SER A 106 7.30 -13.90 14.78
N GLY A 107 7.97 -13.92 13.63
CA GLY A 107 8.73 -15.08 13.14
C GLY A 107 9.85 -15.48 14.10
N SER A 108 10.59 -14.49 14.62
CA SER A 108 11.69 -14.73 15.58
C SER A 108 11.24 -15.42 16.88
N LYS A 109 9.96 -15.26 17.25
CA LYS A 109 9.35 -15.88 18.45
C LYS A 109 8.49 -17.10 18.14
N ALA A 110 7.97 -17.21 16.93
CA ALA A 110 7.09 -18.31 16.53
C ALA A 110 7.81 -19.66 16.53
N THR A 111 9.08 -19.72 16.12
CA THR A 111 9.87 -20.96 16.16
C THR A 111 10.13 -21.44 17.59
N VAL A 112 10.27 -20.50 18.55
CA VAL A 112 10.47 -20.80 19.98
C VAL A 112 9.17 -21.30 20.63
N VAL A 113 8.02 -20.74 20.24
CA VAL A 113 6.73 -21.04 20.88
C VAL A 113 6.05 -22.27 20.26
N PHE A 114 6.07 -22.43 18.94
CA PHE A 114 5.33 -23.50 18.24
C PHE A 114 6.20 -24.69 17.81
N GLY A 115 7.53 -24.56 17.88
CA GLY A 115 8.46 -25.55 17.37
C GLY A 115 8.53 -25.56 15.84
N SER A 116 9.62 -26.12 15.30
CA SER A 116 9.92 -26.11 13.86
C SER A 116 8.88 -26.85 13.01
N ALA A 117 8.25 -27.90 13.54
CA ALA A 117 7.27 -28.71 12.84
C ALA A 117 5.96 -27.96 12.51
N TRP A 118 5.52 -27.06 13.39
CA TRP A 118 4.26 -26.31 13.24
C TRP A 118 4.44 -24.90 12.65
N PHE A 119 5.68 -24.43 12.57
CA PHE A 119 6.01 -23.11 12.05
C PHE A 119 5.46 -22.86 10.63
N GLY A 120 5.54 -23.86 9.75
CA GLY A 120 5.04 -23.76 8.38
C GLY A 120 3.52 -23.55 8.31
N LEU A 121 2.75 -24.34 9.07
CA LEU A 121 1.30 -24.22 9.13
C LEU A 121 0.88 -22.90 9.77
N PHE A 122 1.55 -22.49 10.84
CA PHE A 122 1.34 -21.20 11.49
C PHE A 122 1.57 -20.04 10.53
N SER A 123 2.67 -20.05 9.77
CA SER A 123 2.99 -19.00 8.80
C SER A 123 1.96 -18.91 7.68
N ALA A 124 1.51 -20.05 7.16
CA ALA A 124 0.45 -20.10 6.14
C ALA A 124 -0.88 -19.52 6.66
N LEU A 125 -1.29 -19.92 7.87
CA LEU A 125 -2.52 -19.42 8.49
C LEU A 125 -2.42 -17.92 8.79
N MET A 126 -1.30 -17.47 9.34
CA MET A 126 -1.04 -16.05 9.59
C MET A 126 -1.12 -15.22 8.32
N THR A 127 -0.57 -15.70 7.21
CA THR A 127 -0.60 -15.01 5.91
C THR A 127 -2.04 -14.87 5.42
N LEU A 128 -2.84 -15.93 5.49
CA LEU A 128 -4.27 -15.89 5.14
C LEU A 128 -5.02 -14.87 6.02
N MET A 129 -4.72 -14.88 7.32
CA MET A 129 -5.38 -14.04 8.31
C MET A 129 -5.05 -12.57 8.09
N ILE A 130 -3.79 -12.23 7.78
CA ILE A 130 -3.40 -10.87 7.45
C ILE A 130 -4.05 -10.42 6.13
N LEU A 131 -4.06 -11.25 5.09
CA LEU A 131 -4.68 -10.91 3.81
C LEU A 131 -6.18 -10.62 3.97
N PHE A 132 -6.90 -11.47 4.69
CA PHE A 132 -8.35 -11.30 4.83
C PHE A 132 -8.72 -10.18 5.80
N LEU A 133 -8.14 -10.17 7.02
CA LEU A 133 -8.52 -9.21 8.06
C LEU A 133 -7.84 -7.85 7.92
N SER A 134 -6.65 -7.77 7.33
CA SER A 134 -5.88 -6.53 7.25
C SER A 134 -5.99 -5.84 5.89
N GLU A 135 -6.41 -6.57 4.84
CA GLU A 135 -6.46 -6.02 3.49
C GLU A 135 -7.87 -6.05 2.90
N ILE A 136 -8.53 -7.20 2.83
CA ILE A 136 -9.85 -7.30 2.17
C ILE A 136 -10.94 -6.60 2.98
N ILE A 137 -11.17 -7.01 4.23
CA ILE A 137 -12.22 -6.45 5.09
C ILE A 137 -12.04 -4.93 5.28
N PRO A 138 -10.83 -4.41 5.59
CA PRO A 138 -10.67 -3.00 5.89
C PRO A 138 -10.84 -2.12 4.66
N LYS A 139 -10.41 -2.60 3.47
CA LYS A 139 -10.65 -1.91 2.20
C LYS A 139 -12.15 -1.84 1.90
N THR A 140 -12.91 -2.90 2.16
CA THR A 140 -14.38 -2.87 2.03
C THR A 140 -15.02 -1.85 2.97
N ILE A 141 -14.62 -1.83 4.25
CA ILE A 141 -15.14 -0.87 5.23
C ILE A 141 -14.78 0.57 4.80
N GLY A 142 -13.53 0.81 4.42
CA GLY A 142 -13.08 2.13 3.99
C GLY A 142 -13.85 2.62 2.76
N ALA A 143 -14.12 1.75 1.80
CA ALA A 143 -14.87 2.09 0.58
C ALA A 143 -16.38 2.30 0.83
N LEU A 144 -16.98 1.67 1.84
CA LEU A 144 -18.40 1.84 2.18
C LEU A 144 -18.63 3.06 3.09
N TYR A 145 -17.73 3.28 4.06
CA TYR A 145 -17.86 4.31 5.09
C TYR A 145 -16.94 5.52 4.87
N TRP A 146 -16.48 5.75 3.64
CA TRP A 146 -15.51 6.80 3.32
C TRP A 146 -15.93 8.20 3.75
N ARG A 147 -17.22 8.54 3.72
CA ARG A 147 -17.71 9.88 4.10
C ARG A 147 -17.50 10.21 5.58
N SER A 148 -17.68 9.25 6.48
CA SER A 148 -17.47 9.47 7.92
C SER A 148 -15.99 9.39 8.28
N LEU A 149 -15.23 8.55 7.58
CA LEU A 149 -13.82 8.31 7.82
C LEU A 149 -12.90 9.36 7.18
N ALA A 150 -13.35 10.06 6.14
CA ALA A 150 -12.55 11.04 5.38
C ALA A 150 -11.81 12.06 6.26
N GLY A 151 -12.47 12.56 7.31
CA GLY A 151 -11.86 13.52 8.24
C GLY A 151 -10.66 12.94 9.00
N LEU A 152 -10.83 11.76 9.59
CA LEU A 152 -9.80 11.07 10.36
C LEU A 152 -8.66 10.59 9.44
N THR A 153 -9.02 10.01 8.29
CA THR A 153 -8.07 9.56 7.28
C THR A 153 -7.19 10.71 6.79
N ALA A 154 -7.77 11.89 6.53
CA ALA A 154 -6.99 13.05 6.07
C ALA A 154 -5.89 13.44 7.06
N GLN A 155 -6.21 13.47 8.36
CA GLN A 155 -5.23 13.79 9.39
C GLN A 155 -4.17 12.69 9.53
N PHE A 156 -4.59 11.43 9.53
CA PHE A 156 -3.69 10.28 9.59
C PHE A 156 -2.68 10.30 8.43
N VAL A 157 -3.16 10.48 7.20
CA VAL A 157 -2.32 10.51 5.99
C VAL A 157 -1.39 11.73 6.01
N GLN A 158 -1.84 12.89 6.49
CA GLN A 158 -0.99 14.07 6.61
C GLN A 158 0.19 13.84 7.57
N ILE A 159 -0.08 13.24 8.74
CA ILE A 159 0.96 12.87 9.70
C ILE A 159 1.91 11.85 9.07
N LEU A 160 1.36 10.87 8.35
CA LEU A 160 2.13 9.83 7.72
C LEU A 160 3.10 10.37 6.67
N ILE A 161 2.64 11.29 5.81
CA ILE A 161 3.48 11.97 4.82
C ILE A 161 4.59 12.77 5.52
N TRP A 162 4.30 13.40 6.66
CA TRP A 162 5.31 14.16 7.40
C TRP A 162 6.40 13.26 8.00
N VAL A 163 6.01 12.14 8.62
CA VAL A 163 6.94 11.14 9.19
C VAL A 163 7.77 10.47 8.10
N LEU A 164 7.14 10.09 6.98
CA LEU A 164 7.80 9.41 5.86
C LEU A 164 8.41 10.37 4.84
N TYR A 165 8.32 11.69 5.05
CA TYR A 165 8.89 12.70 4.15
C TYR A 165 10.35 12.43 3.75
N PRO A 166 11.29 12.10 4.67
CA PRO A 166 12.67 11.84 4.27
C PRO A 166 12.79 10.65 3.31
N LEU A 167 12.01 9.58 3.54
CA LEU A 167 12.01 8.40 2.70
C LEU A 167 11.39 8.69 1.32
N ILE A 168 10.28 9.44 1.30
CA ILE A 168 9.62 9.87 0.07
C ILE A 168 10.56 10.74 -0.77
N TRP A 169 11.29 11.66 -0.14
CA TRP A 169 12.23 12.53 -0.84
C TRP A 169 13.36 11.74 -1.52
N ILE A 170 13.90 10.72 -0.85
CA ILE A 170 14.90 9.81 -1.42
C ILE A 170 14.28 9.03 -2.60
N SER A 171 13.06 8.54 -2.46
CA SER A 171 12.35 7.84 -3.54
C SER A 171 12.16 8.75 -4.76
N GLU A 172 11.69 9.98 -4.58
CA GLU A 172 11.52 10.95 -5.66
C GLU A 172 12.88 11.28 -6.33
N PHE A 173 13.95 11.39 -5.56
CA PHE A 173 15.30 11.60 -6.08
C PHE A 173 15.76 10.43 -6.95
N LEU A 174 15.58 9.19 -6.48
CA LEU A 174 15.89 7.98 -7.24
C LEU A 174 15.04 7.90 -8.52
N THR A 175 13.74 8.15 -8.43
CA THR A 175 12.85 8.17 -9.60
C THR A 175 13.30 9.19 -10.62
N ARG A 176 13.69 10.41 -10.20
CA ARG A 176 14.22 11.45 -11.11
C ARG A 176 15.55 11.06 -11.73
N LEU A 177 16.40 10.34 -11.01
CA LEU A 177 17.67 9.83 -11.53
C LEU A 177 17.45 8.76 -12.60
N VAL A 178 16.46 7.88 -12.41
CA VAL A 178 16.10 6.81 -13.36
C VAL A 178 15.30 7.35 -14.55
N ALA A 179 14.42 8.32 -14.34
CA ALA A 179 13.59 8.94 -15.36
C ALA A 179 14.34 10.00 -16.20
N ARG A 180 15.58 10.35 -15.81
CA ARG A 180 16.41 11.33 -16.53
C ARG A 180 16.63 10.87 -17.97
N GLY A 181 15.94 11.52 -18.91
CA GLY A 181 16.01 11.22 -20.35
C GLY A 181 14.75 10.57 -20.94
N LYS A 182 13.75 10.22 -20.12
CA LYS A 182 12.43 9.79 -20.62
C LYS A 182 11.44 10.93 -20.40
N THR A 183 11.16 11.71 -21.43
CA THR A 183 9.98 12.56 -21.45
C THR A 183 8.77 11.65 -21.31
N THR A 184 8.08 11.70 -20.17
CA THR A 184 6.72 11.19 -20.07
C THR A 184 5.89 12.05 -21.02
N HIS A 185 5.75 11.61 -22.28
CA HIS A 185 4.82 12.25 -23.20
C HIS A 185 3.43 12.11 -22.56
N VAL A 186 2.91 13.24 -22.08
CA VAL A 186 1.67 13.29 -21.29
C VAL A 186 0.45 12.89 -22.13
N PHE A 187 0.58 12.83 -23.46
CA PHE A 187 -0.38 12.24 -24.39
C PHE A 187 0.32 12.04 -25.74
N SER A 188 0.32 10.83 -26.29
CA SER A 188 0.78 10.58 -27.67
C SER A 188 -0.34 10.83 -28.68
N ARG A 189 0.02 11.12 -29.92
CA ARG A 189 -0.93 11.27 -31.03
C ARG A 189 -1.73 9.98 -31.23
N GLU A 190 -1.04 8.85 -31.08
CA GLU A 190 -1.58 7.50 -31.16
C GLU A 190 -2.53 7.21 -29.99
N GLU A 191 -2.24 7.68 -28.78
CA GLU A 191 -3.16 7.58 -27.64
C GLU A 191 -4.45 8.39 -27.87
N PHE A 192 -4.35 9.57 -28.47
CA PHE A 192 -5.53 10.38 -28.79
C PHE A 192 -6.42 9.72 -29.86
N ILE A 193 -5.81 9.14 -30.89
CA ILE A 193 -6.51 8.36 -31.92
C ILE A 193 -7.19 7.13 -31.29
N ALA A 194 -6.48 6.39 -30.43
CA ALA A 194 -7.04 5.23 -29.74
C ALA A 194 -8.23 5.59 -28.83
N MET A 195 -8.19 6.75 -28.15
CA MET A 195 -9.32 7.23 -27.35
C MET A 195 -10.53 7.60 -28.20
N ALA A 196 -10.32 8.18 -29.38
CA ALA A 196 -11.41 8.48 -30.32
C ALA A 196 -12.10 7.19 -30.81
N ASP A 197 -11.30 6.16 -31.13
CA ASP A 197 -11.81 4.83 -31.53
C ASP A 197 -12.62 4.16 -30.41
N ILE A 198 -12.12 4.22 -29.17
CA ILE A 198 -12.84 3.69 -28.01
C ILE A 198 -14.15 4.45 -27.78
N GLY A 199 -14.15 5.77 -27.98
CA GLY A 199 -15.35 6.60 -27.90
C GLY A 199 -16.40 6.25 -28.96
N GLU A 200 -15.96 5.93 -30.18
CA GLU A 200 -16.81 5.45 -31.27
C GLU A 200 -17.43 4.09 -30.94
N GLN A 201 -16.62 3.12 -30.51
CA GLN A 201 -17.08 1.78 -30.13
C GLN A 201 -18.04 1.81 -28.93
N SER A 202 -17.84 2.75 -28.01
CA SER A 202 -18.70 2.95 -26.84
C SER A 202 -19.98 3.74 -27.16
N GLY A 203 -20.19 4.15 -28.42
CA GLY A 203 -21.32 4.97 -28.86
C GLY A 203 -21.34 6.37 -28.25
N LYS A 204 -20.20 6.86 -27.75
CA LYS A 204 -20.04 8.19 -27.15
C LYS A 204 -19.60 9.24 -28.17
N ILE A 205 -19.05 8.81 -29.29
CA ILE A 205 -18.58 9.63 -30.41
C ILE A 205 -19.17 9.03 -31.70
N ASP A 206 -19.61 9.87 -32.63
CA ASP A 206 -20.11 9.40 -33.93
C ASP A 206 -18.94 8.94 -34.83
N GLN A 207 -19.21 7.98 -35.71
CA GLN A 207 -18.25 7.50 -36.71
C GLN A 207 -17.61 8.62 -37.54
N ARG A 208 -18.36 9.68 -37.84
CA ARG A 208 -17.84 10.83 -38.61
C ARG A 208 -16.87 11.67 -37.79
N GLU A 209 -17.16 11.87 -36.51
CA GLU A 209 -16.32 12.65 -35.59
C GLU A 209 -15.00 11.93 -35.32
N SER A 210 -15.06 10.62 -35.07
CA SER A 210 -13.89 9.74 -34.93
C SER A 210 -12.97 9.82 -36.16
N ARG A 211 -13.54 9.71 -37.38
CA ARG A 211 -12.79 9.86 -38.63
C ARG A 211 -12.16 11.24 -38.81
N ILE A 212 -12.85 12.31 -38.40
CA ILE A 212 -12.28 13.67 -38.47
C ILE A 212 -11.05 13.75 -37.55
N ILE A 213 -11.17 13.26 -36.32
CA ILE A 213 -10.07 13.23 -35.36
C ILE A 213 -8.87 12.44 -35.92
N GLN A 214 -9.11 11.21 -36.40
CA GLN A 214 -8.06 10.38 -36.99
C GLN A 214 -7.33 11.08 -38.16
N ASN A 215 -8.06 11.80 -39.01
CA ASN A 215 -7.48 12.50 -40.16
C ASN A 215 -6.71 13.77 -39.77
N LEU A 216 -7.13 14.47 -38.70
CA LEU A 216 -6.45 15.65 -38.15
C LEU A 216 -5.10 15.28 -37.54
N PHE A 217 -5.03 14.07 -37.00
CA PHE A 217 -3.86 13.49 -36.35
C PHE A 217 -3.13 12.45 -37.22
N ARG A 218 -3.42 12.39 -38.53
CA ARG A 218 -2.58 11.70 -39.51
C ARG A 218 -1.52 12.65 -40.07
#